data_AF-A0A7S6RCL1-F1
#
_entry.id   AF-A0A7S6RCL1-F1
#
_cell.length_a   1.000
_cell.length_b   1.000
_cell.length_c   1.000
_cell.angle_alpha   90.00
_cell.angle_beta   90.00
_cell.angle_gamma   90.00
#
_symmetry.space_group_name_H-M   'P 1'
#
loop_
_entity.id
_entity.type
_entity.pdbx_description
1 polymer ?
#
loop_
_entity_poly.entity_id
_entity_poly.type
_entity_poly.pdbx_seq_one_letter_code
_entity_poly.pdbx_strand_id
1 'polypeptide(L)' 'MKEPFPIIDIPPDAPEADEDLGTKEKFWYRRHDNVNYLYKKTRQNTGEDWSEKIASELL' A
#
# COMPACT_ATOMS: atom_id res chain seq x y z
N MET A 1 -23.83 8.16 4.22
CA MET A 1 -22.49 8.46 3.67
C MET A 1 -21.60 7.28 4.00
N LYS A 2 -20.81 6.78 3.05
CA LYS A 2 -19.76 5.79 3.38
C LYS A 2 -18.67 6.51 4.16
N GLU A 3 -18.08 5.84 5.15
CA GLU A 3 -16.93 6.36 5.88
C GLU A 3 -15.73 6.51 4.93
N PRO A 4 -14.92 7.57 5.07
CA PRO A 4 -13.71 7.75 4.27
C PRO A 4 -12.71 6.63 4.55
N PHE A 5 -11.90 6.27 3.55
CA PHE A 5 -10.83 5.30 3.75
C PHE A 5 -9.80 5.83 4.76
N PRO A 6 -9.33 4.99 5.70
CA PRO A 6 -8.32 5.41 6.65
C PRO A 6 -7.03 5.73 5.91
N ILE A 7 -6.47 6.91 6.20
CA ILE A 7 -5.14 7.28 5.75
C ILE A 7 -4.13 6.69 6.74
N ILE A 8 -3.12 6.03 6.20
CA ILE A 8 -2.09 5.33 6.96
C ILE A 8 -0.76 6.01 6.68
N ASP A 9 -0.18 6.64 7.71
CA ASP A 9 1.20 7.11 7.66
C ASP A 9 2.17 5.93 7.80
N ILE A 10 3.16 5.90 6.92
CA ILE A 10 4.24 4.90 6.91
C ILE A 10 5.53 5.65 7.22
N PRO A 11 6.21 5.33 8.34
CA PRO A 11 7.44 6.03 8.70
C PRO A 11 8.59 5.64 7.75
N PRO A 12 9.61 6.49 7.57
CA PRO A 12 10.70 6.23 6.61
C PRO A 12 11.54 4.98 6.91
N ASP A 13 11.56 4.55 8.17
CA ASP A 13 12.24 3.36 8.68
C ASP A 13 11.37 2.10 8.70
N ALA A 14 10.13 2.18 8.17
CA ALA A 14 9.25 1.02 8.03
C ALA A 14 9.73 -0.10 7.10
N PRO A 15 10.47 0.14 6.00
CA PRO A 15 10.84 -0.93 5.08
C PRO A 15 11.68 -2.03 5.77
N GLU A 16 11.15 -3.25 5.83
CA GLU A 16 11.83 -4.43 6.41
C GLU A 16 12.48 -5.30 5.34
N ALA A 17 11.87 -5.39 4.16
CA ALA A 17 12.40 -6.15 3.03
C ALA A 17 11.97 -5.52 1.70
N ASP A 18 12.91 -5.46 0.76
CA ASP A 18 12.62 -5.12 -0.63
C ASP A 18 11.87 -6.25 -1.33
N GLU A 19 11.12 -5.88 -2.36
CA GLU A 19 10.28 -6.79 -3.11
C GLU A 19 10.56 -6.59 -4.61
N ASP A 20 11.43 -7.44 -5.16
CA ASP A 20 12.06 -7.23 -6.47
C ASP A 20 11.14 -7.47 -7.68
N LEU A 21 9.95 -8.06 -7.49
CA LEU A 21 9.13 -8.51 -8.63
C LEU A 21 8.34 -7.37 -9.29
N GLY A 22 8.95 -6.59 -10.17
CA GLY A 22 8.27 -5.57 -10.95
C GLY A 22 9.14 -4.33 -11.13
N THR A 23 8.56 -3.26 -11.68
CA THR A 23 9.30 -2.02 -11.98
C THR A 23 8.94 -0.85 -11.08
N LYS A 24 8.00 -1.04 -10.15
CA LYS A 24 7.58 -0.02 -9.19
C LYS A 24 8.27 -0.25 -7.86
N GLU A 25 8.62 0.83 -7.18
CA GLU A 25 9.13 0.79 -5.81
C GLU A 25 8.06 0.19 -4.89
N LYS A 26 8.43 -0.90 -4.22
CA LYS A 26 7.57 -1.64 -3.30
C LYS A 26 8.42 -2.30 -2.24
N PHE A 27 7.89 -2.38 -1.03
CA PHE A 27 8.58 -2.98 0.10
C PHE A 27 7.57 -3.62 1.05
N TRP A 28 8.02 -4.66 1.72
CA TRP A 28 7.31 -5.29 2.82
C TRP A 28 7.63 -4.56 4.13
N TYR A 29 6.60 -4.37 4.94
CA TYR A 29 6.73 -3.88 6.31
C TYR A 29 5.66 -4.52 7.19
N ARG A 30 5.95 -4.65 8.47
CA ARG A 30 5.04 -5.19 9.47
C ARG A 30 4.51 -4.06 10.35
N ARG A 31 3.20 -4.03 10.53
CA ARG A 31 2.55 -3.09 11.46
C ARG A 31 2.44 -3.69 12.85
N HIS A 32 1.92 -2.88 13.78
CA HIS A 32 1.68 -3.25 15.18
C HIS A 32 0.76 -4.45 15.38
N ASP A 33 -0.01 -4.84 14.36
CA ASP A 33 -0.90 -6.00 14.34
C ASP A 33 -0.18 -7.31 13.94
N ASN A 34 1.14 -7.29 13.76
CA ASN A 34 1.95 -8.42 13.27
C ASN A 34 1.55 -8.94 11.88
N VAL A 35 0.81 -8.15 11.10
CA VAL A 35 0.48 -8.49 9.71
C VAL A 35 1.52 -7.88 8.78
N ASN A 36 1.93 -8.66 7.78
CA ASN A 36 2.82 -8.18 6.72
C ASN A 36 2.01 -7.41 5.67
N TYR A 37 2.39 -6.16 5.44
CA TYR A 37 1.83 -5.29 4.44
C TYR A 37 2.82 -5.06 3.31
N LEU A 38 2.33 -5.05 2.07
CA LEU A 38 3.11 -4.63 0.91
C LEU A 38 2.76 -3.19 0.58
N TYR A 39 3.71 -2.28 0.80
CA TYR A 39 3.59 -0.93 0.25
C TYR A 39 3.89 -0.96 -1.25
N LYS A 40 3.06 -0.28 -2.03
CA LYS A 40 3.26 -0.09 -3.47
C LYS A 40 3.22 1.40 -3.78
N LYS A 41 4.34 1.96 -4.26
CA LYS A 41 4.41 3.36 -4.63
C LYS A 41 3.54 3.64 -5.86
N THR A 42 2.75 4.70 -5.77
CA THR A 42 1.86 5.12 -6.86
C THR A 42 2.63 5.97 -7.87
N ARG A 43 2.20 5.93 -9.12
CA ARG A 43 2.62 6.90 -10.13
C ARG A 43 1.64 8.07 -10.05
N GLN A 44 2.16 9.29 -9.98
CA GLN A 44 1.31 10.46 -9.91
C GLN A 44 0.39 10.53 -11.15
N ASN A 45 -0.87 10.94 -10.94
CA ASN A 45 -1.88 11.15 -11.98
C ASN A 45 -2.35 9.89 -12.75
N THR A 46 -2.11 8.67 -12.27
CA THR A 46 -2.62 7.45 -12.94
C THR A 46 -3.91 6.90 -12.32
N GLY A 47 -4.18 7.17 -11.05
CA GLY A 47 -5.34 6.61 -10.32
C GLY A 47 -5.25 5.10 -10.08
N GLU A 48 -4.08 4.51 -10.25
CA GLU A 48 -3.85 3.07 -10.08
C GLU A 48 -4.12 2.60 -8.64
N ASP A 49 -3.80 3.42 -7.64
CA ASP A 49 -4.05 3.15 -6.22
C ASP A 49 -5.53 3.06 -5.89
N TRP A 50 -6.32 4.04 -6.34
CA TRP A 50 -7.76 4.03 -6.15
C TRP A 50 -8.41 2.84 -6.86
N SER A 51 -7.94 2.50 -8.07
CA SER A 51 -8.45 1.34 -8.80
C SER A 51 -8.20 0.03 -8.05
N GLU A 52 -6.99 -0.16 -7.52
CA GLU A 52 -6.62 -1.36 -6.75
C GLU A 52 -7.35 -1.42 -5.40
N LYS A 53 -7.51 -0.28 -4.71
CA LYS A 53 -8.25 -0.23 -3.44
C LYS A 53 -9.71 -0.59 -3.64
N ILE A 54 -10.38 0.00 -4.64
CA ILE A 54 -11.79 -0.29 -4.91
C ILE A 54 -11.96 -1.75 -5.36
N ALA A 55 -11.10 -2.26 -6.24
CA ALA A 55 -11.16 -3.66 -6.68
C ALA A 55 -11.04 -4.64 -5.50
N SER A 56 -10.21 -4.31 -4.51
CA SER A 56 -10.01 -5.14 -3.30
C SER A 56 -11.22 -5.16 -2.35
N GLU A 57 -12.13 -4.19 -2.44
CA GLU A 57 -13.36 -4.11 -1.62
C GLU A 57 -14.59 -4.72 -2.31
N LEU A 58 -14.47 -5.08 -3.60
CA LEU A 58 -15.55 -5.65 -4.41
C LEU A 58 -15.53 -7.19 -4.44
N LEU A 59 -14.49 -7.81 -3.86
CA LEU A 59 -14.33 -9.26 -3.69
C LEU A 59 -14.76 -9.69 -2.29
#